data_AF-A0A925U5R9-F1
#
_entry.id   AF-A0A925U5R9-F1
#
_cell.length_a   1.000
_cell.length_b   1.000
_cell.length_c   1.000
_cell.angle_alpha   90.00
_cell.angle_beta   90.00
_cell.angle_gamma   90.00
#
_symmetry.space_group_name_H-M   'P 1'
#
loop_
_entity.id
_entity.type
_entity.pdbx_description
1 polymer ?
#
loop_
_entity_poly.entity_id
_entity_poly.type
_entity_poly.pdbx_seq_one_letter_code
_entity_poly.pdbx_strand_id
1 'polypeptide(L)'
;MSGKTIFIIIASVLVTIVLMNNTEEIDFWLFGVTKIPKLVILGTMLGLGFIIGVMAGRPKKKEVVHKEPEFEVVEPAAKQQGLSDEDRDYIN
;
A
#
# COMPACT_ATOMS: atom_id res chain seq x y z
N MET A 1 20.32 3.62 10.05
CA MET A 1 19.27 2.68 9.61
C MET A 1 18.02 2.89 10.45
N SER A 2 16.84 2.83 9.84
CA SER A 2 15.58 2.78 10.61
C SER A 2 15.41 1.38 11.22
N GLY A 3 14.77 1.26 12.38
CA GLY A 3 14.42 -0.04 12.95
C GLY A 3 13.62 -0.92 11.97
N LYS A 4 12.84 -0.28 11.08
CA LYS A 4 12.15 -0.96 9.96
C LYS A 4 13.10 -1.67 9.02
N THR A 5 14.23 -1.03 8.68
CA THR A 5 15.26 -1.61 7.80
C THR A 5 15.92 -2.81 8.45
N ILE A 6 16.30 -2.69 9.73
CA ILE A 6 16.93 -3.78 10.49
C ILE A 6 15.97 -4.97 10.59
N PHE A 7 14.70 -4.72 10.88
CA PHE A 7 13.67 -5.74 10.95
C PHE A 7 13.51 -6.50 9.61
N ILE A 8 13.44 -5.78 8.49
CA ILE A 8 13.33 -6.39 7.16
C ILE A 8 14.56 -7.25 6.85
N ILE A 9 15.76 -6.78 7.21
CA ILE A 9 17.00 -7.54 7.01
C ILE A 9 16.96 -8.85 7.82
N ILE A 10 16.66 -8.77 9.12
CA ILE A 10 16.58 -9.96 9.98
C ILE A 10 15.53 -10.95 9.44
N ALA A 11 14.34 -10.46 9.09
CA ALA A 11 13.30 -11.29 8.50
C ALA A 11 13.77 -11.97 7.20
N SER A 12 14.46 -11.24 6.32
CA SER A 12 14.98 -11.80 5.06
C SER A 12 16.05 -12.88 5.29
N VAL A 13 16.92 -12.72 6.28
CA VAL A 13 17.95 -13.71 6.64
C VAL A 13 17.29 -14.97 7.19
N LEU A 14 16.32 -14.82 8.10
CA LEU A 14 15.57 -15.95 8.65
C LEU A 14 14.82 -16.73 7.56
N VAL A 15 14.13 -16.03 6.66
CA VAL A 15 13.47 -16.64 5.51
C VAL A 15 14.49 -17.42 4.67
N THR A 16 15.64 -16.83 4.37
CA THR A 16 16.69 -17.49 3.58
C THR A 16 17.19 -18.77 4.24
N ILE A 17 17.45 -18.75 5.56
CA ILE A 17 17.87 -19.94 6.32
C ILE A 17 16.81 -21.03 6.26
N VAL A 18 15.53 -20.67 6.46
CA VAL A 18 14.42 -21.62 6.37
C VAL A 18 14.35 -22.24 4.97
N LEU A 19 14.45 -21.45 3.89
CA LEU A 19 14.47 -22.00 2.54
C LEU A 19 15.65 -22.96 2.34
N MET A 20 16.87 -22.55 2.69
CA MET A 20 18.08 -23.36 2.51
C MET A 20 18.07 -24.68 3.30
N ASN A 21 17.42 -24.72 4.46
CA ASN A 21 17.24 -25.95 5.24
C ASN A 21 16.16 -26.89 4.69
N ASN A 22 15.40 -26.48 3.67
CA ASN A 22 14.30 -27.26 3.08
C ASN A 22 14.64 -27.74 1.65
N THR A 23 15.87 -28.16 1.39
CA THR A 23 16.31 -28.64 0.07
C THR A 23 15.91 -30.08 -0.25
N GLU A 24 15.33 -30.81 0.70
CA GLU A 24 14.86 -32.17 0.51
C GLU A 24 13.85 -32.28 -0.64
N GLU A 25 13.99 -33.33 -1.44
CA GLU A 25 13.12 -33.60 -2.57
C GLU A 25 11.85 -34.34 -2.15
N ILE A 26 10.73 -33.99 -2.78
CA ILE A 26 9.48 -34.74 -2.70
C ILE A 26 9.01 -35.13 -4.10
N ASP A 27 8.29 -36.24 -4.18
CA ASP A 27 7.67 -36.68 -5.43
C ASP A 27 6.43 -35.79 -5.69
N PHE A 28 6.49 -35.03 -6.78
CA PHE A 28 5.40 -34.15 -7.18
C PHE A 28 4.58 -34.82 -8.28
N TRP A 29 3.28 -35.01 -8.08
CA TRP A 29 2.41 -35.73 -9.03
C TRP A 29 1.91 -34.85 -10.19
N LEU A 30 1.86 -33.53 -10.00
CA LEU A 30 1.19 -32.59 -10.94
C LEU A 30 1.76 -32.60 -12.37
N PHE A 31 3.02 -33.03 -12.56
CA PHE A 31 3.70 -33.08 -13.86
C PHE A 31 4.31 -34.48 -14.15
N GLY A 32 3.72 -35.56 -13.61
CA GLY A 32 4.34 -36.89 -13.56
C GLY A 32 5.33 -37.02 -12.40
N VAL A 33 5.77 -38.24 -12.05
CA VAL A 33 6.60 -38.50 -10.84
C VAL A 33 7.97 -37.85 -10.99
N THR A 34 8.05 -36.57 -10.60
CA THR A 34 9.26 -35.75 -10.68
C THR A 34 9.65 -35.33 -9.28
N LYS A 35 10.93 -35.46 -8.97
CA LYS A 35 11.48 -35.01 -7.69
C LYS A 35 11.69 -33.50 -7.73
N ILE A 36 10.99 -32.80 -6.85
CA ILE A 36 11.09 -31.34 -6.72
C ILE A 36 11.54 -31.02 -5.29
N PRO A 37 12.54 -30.14 -5.09
CA PRO A 37 12.93 -29.69 -3.77
C PRO A 37 11.78 -28.95 -3.08
N LYS A 38 11.53 -29.21 -1.79
CA LYS A 38 10.59 -28.44 -0.97
C LYS A 38 10.87 -26.94 -1.02
N LEU A 39 12.15 -26.57 -1.13
CA LEU A 39 12.63 -25.20 -1.31
C LEU A 39 11.94 -24.49 -2.48
N VAL A 40 11.78 -25.16 -3.63
CA VAL A 40 11.17 -24.56 -4.83
C VAL A 40 9.69 -24.25 -4.57
N ILE A 41 8.99 -25.16 -3.88
CA ILE A 41 7.58 -24.99 -3.53
C ILE A 41 7.42 -23.86 -2.50
N LEU A 42 8.24 -23.86 -1.45
CA LEU A 42 8.22 -22.81 -0.43
C LEU A 42 8.60 -21.45 -1.00
N GLY A 43 9.62 -21.38 -1.87
CA GLY A 43 10.05 -20.15 -2.52
C GLY A 43 9.02 -19.59 -3.49
N THR A 44 8.35 -20.44 -4.27
CA THR A 44 7.27 -20.02 -5.17
C THR A 44 6.05 -19.53 -4.38
N MET A 45 5.64 -20.24 -3.32
CA MET A 45 4.56 -19.81 -2.43
C MET A 45 4.88 -18.49 -1.72
N LEU A 46 6.10 -18.33 -1.20
CA LEU A 46 6.57 -17.08 -0.59
C LEU A 46 6.56 -15.93 -1.60
N GLY A 47 7.06 -16.17 -2.82
CA GLY A 47 7.07 -15.16 -3.89
C GLY A 47 5.68 -14.71 -4.29
N LEU A 48 4.75 -15.65 -4.49
CA LEU A 48 3.35 -15.34 -4.79
C LEU A 48 2.67 -14.59 -3.63
N GLY A 49 2.88 -15.06 -2.39
CA GLY A 49 2.37 -14.39 -1.19
C GLY A 49 2.92 -12.97 -1.04
N PHE A 50 4.19 -12.75 -1.34
CA PHE A 50 4.82 -11.43 -1.32
C PHE A 50 4.21 -10.51 -2.39
N ILE A 51 4.04 -10.97 -3.63
CA ILE A 51 3.41 -10.19 -4.71
C ILE A 51 1.99 -9.79 -4.30
N ILE A 52 1.17 -10.74 -3.84
CA ILE A 52 -0.19 -10.49 -3.38
C ILE A 52 -0.20 -9.54 -2.19
N GLY A 53 0.68 -9.75 -1.22
CA GLY A 53 0.81 -8.90 -0.04
C GLY A 53 1.18 -7.46 -0.38
N VAL A 54 2.10 -7.26 -1.34
CA VAL A 54 2.45 -5.93 -1.85
C VAL A 54 1.28 -5.30 -2.59
N MET A 55 0.55 -6.05 -3.42
CA MET A 55 -0.63 -5.56 -4.13
C MET A 55 -1.76 -5.18 -3.17
N ALA A 56 -2.04 -5.99 -2.16
CA ALA A 56 -3.08 -5.77 -1.16
C ALA A 56 -2.71 -4.66 -0.17
N GLY A 57 -1.44 -4.57 0.21
CA GLY A 57 -0.92 -3.58 1.14
C GLY A 57 -0.67 -2.21 0.53
N ARG A 58 -0.77 -2.05 -0.80
CA ARG A 58 -0.66 -0.75 -1.47
C ARG A 58 -1.78 0.17 -0.98
N PRO A 59 -1.47 1.27 -0.28
CA PRO A 59 -2.49 2.21 0.15
C PRO A 59 -3.18 2.78 -1.09
N LYS A 60 -4.48 2.54 -1.23
CA LYS A 60 -5.27 3.19 -2.27
C LYS A 60 -5.16 4.69 -2.01
N LYS A 61 -4.73 5.47 -3.02
CA LYS A 61 -4.85 6.92 -2.96
C LYS A 61 -6.32 7.20 -2.66
N LYS A 62 -6.61 7.83 -1.52
CA LYS A 62 -7.94 8.38 -1.29
C LYS A 62 -8.15 9.35 -2.44
N GLU A 63 -9.11 9.05 -3.32
CA GLU A 63 -9.65 10.08 -4.18
C GLU A 63 -10.11 11.17 -3.22
N VAL A 64 -9.39 12.30 -3.24
CA VAL A 64 -9.90 13.52 -2.66
C VAL A 64 -11.08 13.82 -3.55
N VAL A 65 -12.27 13.36 -3.13
CA VAL A 65 -13.52 13.90 -3.64
C VAL A 65 -13.42 15.37 -3.25
N HIS A 66 -12.94 16.18 -4.18
CA HIS A 66 -13.21 17.59 -4.16
C HIS A 66 -14.73 17.65 -4.19
N LYS A 67 -15.35 17.79 -3.01
CA LYS A 67 -16.67 18.37 -2.92
C LYS A 67 -16.50 19.71 -3.60
N GLU A 68 -16.85 19.78 -4.87
CA GLU A 68 -17.13 21.05 -5.50
C GLU A 68 -18.09 21.75 -4.55
N PRO A 69 -17.78 22.97 -4.07
CA PRO A 69 -18.77 23.71 -3.33
C PRO A 69 -19.96 23.82 -4.27
N GLU A 70 -21.10 23.29 -3.83
CA GLU A 70 -22.38 23.49 -4.47
C GLU A 70 -22.53 25.01 -4.60
N PHE A 71 -22.36 25.53 -5.81
CA PHE A 71 -22.54 26.94 -6.09
C PHE A 71 -24.04 27.20 -5.96
N GLU A 72 -24.47 27.54 -4.75
CA GLU A 72 -25.74 28.22 -4.55
C GLU A 72 -25.72 29.47 -5.44
N VAL A 73 -26.67 29.53 -6.37
CA VAL A 73 -26.91 30.71 -7.19
C VAL A 73 -27.41 31.81 -6.25
N VAL A 74 -26.49 32.58 -5.68
CA VAL A 74 -26.81 33.72 -4.83
C VAL A 74 -27.05 34.94 -5.71
N GLU A 75 -28.29 35.42 -5.70
CA GLU A 75 -28.73 36.72 -6.21
C GLU A 75 -27.79 37.86 -5.76
N PRO A 76 -27.59 38.91 -6.57
CA PRO A 76 -26.55 39.90 -6.31
C PRO A 76 -27.04 40.94 -5.28
N ALA A 77 -27.02 40.60 -3.98
CA ALA A 77 -27.30 41.58 -2.92
C ALA A 77 -26.67 41.30 -1.54
N ALA A 78 -25.83 40.27 -1.36
CA ALA A 78 -25.35 39.89 -0.03
C ALA A 78 -23.81 39.89 0.15
N LYS A 79 -23.06 40.61 -0.70
CA LYS A 79 -21.59 40.50 -0.75
C LYS A 79 -20.82 41.34 0.28
N GLN A 80 -21.43 41.66 1.43
CA GLN A 80 -20.77 42.43 2.50
C GLN A 80 -20.96 41.84 3.91
N GLN A 81 -21.49 40.64 4.07
CA GLN A 81 -21.74 40.07 5.40
C GLN A 81 -20.56 39.27 6.01
N GLY A 82 -19.45 39.12 5.29
CA GLY A 82 -18.26 38.40 5.77
C GLY A 82 -17.03 39.26 6.09
N LEU A 83 -17.14 40.58 5.97
CA LEU A 83 -16.05 41.51 6.22
C LEU A 83 -16.19 42.10 7.62
N SER A 84 -15.09 42.12 8.38
CA SER A 84 -15.02 42.82 9.66
C SER A 84 -15.21 44.32 9.42
N ASP A 85 -15.67 45.07 10.43
CA ASP A 85 -15.91 46.51 10.27
C ASP A 85 -14.63 47.27 9.85
N GLU A 86 -13.46 46.76 10.26
CA GLU A 86 -12.14 47.28 9.90
C GLU A 86 -11.79 47.06 8.41
N ASP A 87 -12.27 45.97 7.79
CA ASP A 87 -11.99 45.67 6.37
C ASP A 87 -12.83 46.51 5.40
N ARG A 88 -13.95 47.07 5.88
CA ARG A 88 -14.88 47.87 5.06
C ARG A 88 -14.28 49.21 4.64
N ASP A 89 -13.47 49.81 5.50
CA ASP A 89 -12.88 51.14 5.27
C ASP A 89 -11.79 51.14 4.17
N TYR A 90 -11.27 49.98 3.79
CA TYR A 90 -10.24 49.85 2.73
C TYR A 90 -10.81 49.76 1.30
N ILE A 91 -12.13 49.62 1.15
CA ILE A 91 -12.78 49.39 -0.15
C ILE A 91 -13.32 50.71 -0.75
N ASN A 92 -13.29 51.81 0.00
CA ASN A 92 -13.86 53.11 -0.40
C ASN A 92 -12.78 54.10 -0.90
#